data_AF-A0A142L666-F1
#
_entry.id   AF-A0A142L666-F1
#
_cell.length_a   1.000
_cell.length_b   1.000
_cell.length_c   1.000
_cell.angle_alpha   90.00
_cell.angle_beta   90.00
_cell.angle_gamma   90.00
#
_symmetry.space_group_name_H-M   'P 1'
#
loop_
_entity.id
_entity.type
_entity.pdbx_description
1 polymer ?
#
loop_
_entity_poly.entity_id
_entity_poly.type
_entity_poly.pdbx_seq_one_letter_code
_entity_poly.pdbx_strand_id
1 'polypeptide(L)'
;MKRIFYTLSLIALTLGANAQFTANNIAVLRVGDSTSTLANTGNTLAIDQFTSTGTYVNSIILPKTGTNAVALSGTATTEGTLTLSTNRNIISFIAYKLAPPNATNITSVASSTINKVVVSLNAAGSPTFPVLTTSSFSATSPRSVISDGTGFWAAGGNTGVTYSAGVNNIDTVISSNVTNIRVLNVFGGQLYFSTGSGTIGIHRVGNGTPSSSGNTSVPYIPTGPGSSPYGFAINNDSTICYIADDRSTGLGGIQKWTRSGTTWTLAYTLGTGVTNIGARGLVVNWSSKPTLFATTAETNANRLIRLVDSNSTAIAVTIATAPALTVFRGVTMTPGSNPLPVKYSSFNANKSNNSSILKWSTASETNNSHFEIQRSVDGKNFEAIGKVKGSGNSNRSVNYSFTDKEAATTKTTYYRLKQVDFDGKSEYSKTVSVVNTIAKAGIGATLPNPFNNDLNVTVNASSATVANIVIMDMIGKIHHTSTEQLQSGVNTISINTTDMPDGIYFVRVSYNGETYTQKVIKK
;
A
#
# COMPACT_ATOMS: atom_id res chain seq x y z
N MET A 1 31.71 -47.71 41.83
CA MET A 1 30.97 -46.44 42.04
C MET A 1 30.60 -45.85 40.69
N LYS A 2 29.33 -45.93 40.29
CA LYS A 2 28.81 -45.27 39.08
C LYS A 2 28.60 -43.79 39.39
N ARG A 3 29.27 -42.88 38.67
CA ARG A 3 29.03 -41.43 38.75
C ARG A 3 27.96 -41.07 37.73
N ILE A 4 26.81 -40.62 38.23
CA ILE A 4 25.69 -40.10 37.42
C ILE A 4 25.97 -38.62 37.17
N PHE A 5 26.11 -38.22 35.91
CA PHE A 5 26.13 -36.82 35.50
C PHE A 5 24.69 -36.36 35.23
N TYR A 6 24.23 -35.36 35.96
CA TYR A 6 23.01 -34.63 35.64
C TYR A 6 23.37 -33.47 34.71
N THR A 7 22.95 -33.54 33.45
CA THR A 7 22.96 -32.41 32.53
C THR A 7 21.78 -31.50 32.86
N LEU A 8 22.07 -30.30 33.35
CA LEU A 8 21.07 -29.25 33.55
C LEU A 8 20.83 -28.55 32.20
N SER A 9 19.73 -28.88 31.53
CA SER A 9 19.30 -28.17 30.32
C SER A 9 18.70 -26.82 30.71
N LEU A 10 19.45 -25.75 30.49
CA LEU A 10 18.97 -24.37 30.64
C LEU A 10 18.00 -24.06 29.50
N ILE A 11 16.70 -24.11 29.76
CA ILE A 11 15.68 -23.60 28.83
C ILE A 11 15.78 -22.08 28.86
N ALA A 12 16.37 -21.50 27.82
CA ALA A 12 16.30 -20.06 27.59
C ALA A 12 14.85 -19.70 27.20
N LEU A 13 14.08 -19.20 28.16
CA LEU A 13 12.84 -18.48 27.87
C LEU A 13 13.24 -17.18 27.15
N THR A 14 13.13 -17.14 25.83
CA THR A 14 13.12 -15.88 25.10
C THR A 14 11.83 -15.15 25.46
N LEU A 15 11.89 -14.22 26.41
CA LEU A 15 10.87 -13.21 26.62
C LEU A 15 10.80 -12.35 25.35
N GLY A 16 9.93 -12.73 24.41
CA GLY A 16 9.59 -11.88 23.27
C GLY A 16 9.04 -10.57 23.80
N ALA A 17 9.63 -9.44 23.40
CA ALA A 17 9.10 -8.12 23.71
C ALA A 17 7.67 -8.04 23.13
N ASN A 18 6.66 -8.02 23.99
CA ASN A 18 5.28 -7.82 23.57
C ASN A 18 5.16 -6.44 22.90
N ALA A 19 4.56 -6.39 21.71
CA ALA A 19 4.29 -5.13 21.03
C ALA A 19 3.38 -4.26 21.91
N GLN A 20 3.81 -3.04 22.22
CA GLN A 20 2.99 -2.12 23.01
C GLN A 20 1.88 -1.48 22.19
N PHE A 21 2.04 -1.45 20.85
CA PHE A 21 0.98 -1.08 19.93
C PHE A 21 0.30 -2.31 19.34
N THR A 22 -1.03 -2.31 19.36
CA THR A 22 -1.85 -3.25 18.61
C THR A 22 -2.16 -2.66 17.25
N ALA A 23 -2.02 -3.46 16.18
CA ALA A 23 -2.28 -3.02 14.82
C ALA A 23 -3.73 -2.48 14.64
N ASN A 24 -3.89 -1.50 13.74
CA ASN A 24 -5.19 -0.87 13.39
C ASN A 24 -5.90 -0.12 14.51
N ASN A 25 -5.26 0.09 15.65
CA ASN A 25 -5.72 1.02 16.67
C ASN A 25 -5.36 2.46 16.32
N ILE A 26 -5.90 3.38 17.11
CA ILE A 26 -5.67 4.81 17.02
C ILE A 26 -4.64 5.20 18.08
N ALA A 27 -3.57 5.86 17.65
CA ALA A 27 -2.59 6.49 18.53
C ALA A 27 -2.89 7.99 18.60
N VAL A 28 -2.93 8.53 19.83
CA VAL A 28 -3.18 9.94 20.11
C VAL A 28 -2.07 10.48 20.98
N LEU A 29 -1.43 11.58 20.55
CA LEU A 29 -0.48 12.29 21.39
C LEU A 29 -1.25 13.15 22.40
N ARG A 30 -1.09 12.84 23.69
CA ARG A 30 -1.62 13.61 24.81
C ARG A 30 -0.53 14.46 25.45
N VAL A 31 -0.86 15.71 25.72
CA VAL A 31 -0.05 16.66 26.48
C VAL A 31 -0.70 16.87 27.85
N GLY A 32 0.08 16.77 28.93
CA GLY A 32 -0.38 16.85 30.32
C GLY A 32 -0.49 15.48 31.00
N ASP A 33 -0.51 15.47 32.33
CA ASP A 33 -0.53 14.26 33.18
C ASP A 33 -1.73 14.17 34.13
N SER A 34 -2.73 15.03 33.94
CA SER A 34 -3.92 15.15 34.81
C SER A 34 -3.65 15.68 36.22
N THR A 35 -2.42 16.12 36.52
CA THR A 35 -2.05 16.65 37.83
C THR A 35 -1.59 18.10 37.75
N SER A 36 -0.82 18.45 36.73
CA SER A 36 -0.23 19.79 36.55
C SER A 36 -1.02 20.61 35.54
N THR A 37 -1.21 21.91 35.83
CA THR A 37 -1.79 22.86 34.87
C THR A 37 -0.97 22.91 33.58
N LEU A 38 -1.66 22.89 32.43
CA LEU A 38 -1.02 23.03 31.13
C LEU A 38 -0.32 24.39 31.01
N ALA A 39 0.99 24.39 30.78
CA ALA A 39 1.81 25.59 30.69
C ALA A 39 2.64 25.65 29.40
N ASN A 40 3.18 26.81 29.08
CA ASN A 40 4.11 27.00 27.96
C ASN A 40 5.58 26.65 28.31
N THR A 41 5.84 26.08 29.49
CA THR A 41 7.17 25.71 29.99
C THR A 41 7.54 24.25 29.74
N GLY A 42 6.65 23.48 29.14
CA GLY A 42 6.82 22.05 28.89
C GLY A 42 5.94 21.19 29.80
N ASN A 43 5.35 20.14 29.24
CA ASN A 43 4.40 19.27 29.92
C ASN A 43 4.73 17.80 29.64
N THR A 44 4.31 16.93 30.55
CA THR A 44 4.39 15.47 30.39
C THR A 44 3.69 15.05 29.09
N LEU A 45 4.29 14.13 28.35
CA LEU A 45 3.74 13.62 27.10
C LEU A 45 3.42 12.13 27.22
N ALA A 46 2.34 11.72 26.57
CA ALA A 46 1.98 10.31 26.42
C ALA A 46 1.44 10.04 25.02
N ILE A 47 1.67 8.82 24.51
CA ILE A 47 0.92 8.29 23.37
C ILE A 47 -0.16 7.37 23.94
N ASP A 48 -1.40 7.83 23.90
CA ASP A 48 -2.56 7.03 24.27
C ASP A 48 -3.03 6.20 23.08
N GLN A 49 -3.41 4.96 23.34
CA GLN A 49 -3.95 4.04 22.34
C GLN A 49 -5.42 3.76 22.60
N PHE A 50 -6.22 3.87 21.56
CA PHE A 50 -7.64 3.54 21.56
C PHE A 50 -7.96 2.55 20.44
N THR A 51 -8.94 1.69 20.64
CA THR A 51 -9.54 0.93 19.53
C THR A 51 -10.21 1.88 18.54
N SER A 52 -10.52 1.41 17.33
CA SER A 52 -11.28 2.18 16.34
C SER A 52 -12.69 2.56 16.81
N THR A 53 -13.20 1.97 17.89
CA THR A 53 -14.48 2.31 18.52
C THR A 53 -14.36 3.22 19.74
N GLY A 54 -13.14 3.53 20.21
CA GLY A 54 -12.90 4.43 21.35
C GLY A 54 -12.53 3.76 22.67
N THR A 55 -12.42 2.44 22.72
CA THR A 55 -12.01 1.75 23.95
C THR A 55 -10.54 2.04 24.21
N TYR A 56 -10.22 2.58 25.38
CA TYR A 56 -8.84 2.78 25.82
C TYR A 56 -8.10 1.43 25.92
N VAL A 57 -6.85 1.39 25.46
CA VAL A 57 -6.00 0.19 25.46
C VAL A 57 -4.84 0.35 26.44
N ASN A 58 -3.97 1.32 26.20
CA ASN A 58 -2.82 1.65 27.06
C ASN A 58 -2.29 3.05 26.73
N SER A 59 -1.30 3.49 27.51
CA SER A 59 -0.54 4.71 27.25
C SER A 59 0.96 4.43 27.33
N ILE A 60 1.72 5.03 26.43
CA ILE A 60 3.19 5.06 26.49
C ILE A 60 3.60 6.44 27.00
N ILE A 61 4.09 6.52 28.22
CA ILE A 61 4.56 7.77 28.83
C ILE A 61 5.98 8.06 28.32
N LEU A 62 6.21 9.28 27.86
CA LEU A 62 7.53 9.71 27.41
C LEU A 62 8.36 10.30 28.55
N PRO A 63 9.70 10.20 28.49
CA PRO A 63 10.55 10.70 29.57
C PRO A 63 10.35 12.19 29.80
N LYS A 64 10.11 12.58 31.06
CA LYS A 64 10.03 14.00 31.51
C LYS A 64 11.35 14.48 32.11
N THR A 65 12.22 13.57 32.53
CA THR A 65 13.50 13.85 33.18
C THR A 65 14.64 13.06 32.53
N GLY A 66 15.89 13.43 32.84
CA GLY A 66 17.09 12.79 32.32
C GLY A 66 17.45 13.19 30.90
N THR A 67 18.46 12.54 30.33
CA THR A 67 19.03 12.86 29.01
C THR A 67 18.07 12.64 27.85
N ASN A 68 16.95 11.93 28.08
CA ASN A 68 15.91 11.66 27.08
C ASN A 68 14.62 12.45 27.30
N ALA A 69 14.64 13.43 28.21
CA ALA A 69 13.48 14.25 28.48
C ALA A 69 13.02 15.05 27.26
N VAL A 70 11.71 14.99 27.02
CA VAL A 70 11.04 15.75 25.96
C VAL A 70 9.76 16.36 26.46
N ALA A 71 9.39 17.52 25.90
CA ALA A 71 8.10 18.12 26.17
C ALA A 71 7.56 18.94 25.00
N LEU A 72 6.29 19.28 25.12
CA LEU A 72 5.58 20.25 24.29
C LEU A 72 4.94 21.33 25.17
N SER A 73 4.63 22.47 24.56
CA SER A 73 3.81 23.48 25.20
C SER A 73 2.36 22.99 25.32
N GLY A 74 1.80 23.17 26.50
CA GLY A 74 0.42 22.81 26.81
C GLY A 74 -0.58 23.80 26.20
N THR A 75 -0.13 25.01 25.91
CA THR A 75 -0.94 26.12 25.38
C THR A 75 -0.75 26.34 23.87
N ALA A 76 0.33 25.83 23.27
CA ALA A 76 0.55 25.91 21.83
C ALA A 76 -0.32 24.89 21.08
N THR A 77 -1.24 25.39 20.25
CA THR A 77 -2.17 24.57 19.47
C THR A 77 -1.57 23.99 18.19
N THR A 78 -0.43 24.54 17.74
CA THR A 78 0.26 24.14 16.51
C THR A 78 1.27 23.01 16.71
N GLU A 79 1.55 22.63 17.95
CA GLU A 79 2.53 21.61 18.30
C GLU A 79 1.92 20.21 18.40
N GLY A 80 2.77 19.18 18.31
CA GLY A 80 2.36 17.81 18.59
C GLY A 80 1.56 17.16 17.47
N THR A 81 1.80 17.53 16.21
CA THR A 81 1.31 16.71 15.09
C THR A 81 1.94 15.32 15.18
N LEU A 82 1.13 14.28 15.09
CA LEU A 82 1.54 12.87 15.16
C LEU A 82 1.29 12.25 13.79
N THR A 83 2.32 11.70 13.16
CA THR A 83 2.24 11.07 11.84
C THR A 83 2.65 9.62 11.92
N LEU A 84 2.14 8.81 10.99
CA LEU A 84 2.60 7.43 10.74
C LEU A 84 3.47 7.46 9.48
N SER A 85 4.62 6.80 9.53
CA SER A 85 5.52 6.72 8.37
C SER A 85 4.86 6.09 7.15
N THR A 86 5.35 6.38 5.96
CA THR A 86 4.80 5.81 4.71
C THR A 86 4.89 4.28 4.68
N ASN A 87 5.93 3.70 5.31
CA ASN A 87 6.08 2.26 5.49
C ASN A 87 5.29 1.70 6.68
N ARG A 88 4.54 2.54 7.41
CA ARG A 88 3.64 2.19 8.53
C ARG A 88 4.29 1.55 9.75
N ASN A 89 5.61 1.66 9.86
CA ASN A 89 6.39 1.00 10.92
C ASN A 89 6.70 1.91 12.11
N ILE A 90 6.65 3.24 11.94
CA ILE A 90 6.94 4.19 13.01
C ILE A 90 5.91 5.30 13.04
N ILE A 91 5.47 5.66 14.24
CA ILE A 91 4.83 6.95 14.46
C ILE A 91 5.88 7.97 14.86
N SER A 92 5.69 9.24 14.51
CA SER A 92 6.66 10.29 14.81
C SER A 92 5.99 11.64 15.06
N PHE A 93 6.60 12.43 15.94
CA PHE A 93 6.28 13.83 16.19
C PHE A 93 7.58 14.58 16.54
N ILE A 94 7.55 15.90 16.51
CA ILE A 94 8.71 16.74 16.86
C ILE A 94 8.42 17.50 18.16
N ALA A 95 9.41 17.59 19.05
CA ALA A 95 9.28 18.14 20.39
C ALA A 95 10.52 18.91 20.82
N TYR A 96 10.47 19.51 22.01
CA TYR A 96 11.61 20.15 22.65
C TYR A 96 12.38 19.13 23.49
N LYS A 97 13.71 19.15 23.39
CA LYS A 97 14.62 18.37 24.24
C LYS A 97 14.88 19.16 25.53
N LEU A 98 14.28 18.75 26.64
CA LEU A 98 14.34 19.50 27.90
C LEU A 98 15.37 18.91 28.88
N ALA A 99 16.01 19.78 29.67
CA ALA A 99 16.74 19.41 30.88
C ALA A 99 16.10 20.14 32.09
N PRO A 100 15.90 19.49 33.26
CA PRO A 100 15.32 20.16 34.44
C PRO A 100 16.32 21.12 35.14
N PRO A 101 15.89 22.24 35.77
CA PRO A 101 14.65 23.00 35.58
C PRO A 101 14.93 24.45 35.12
N ASN A 102 14.74 24.74 33.83
CA ASN A 102 14.63 26.12 33.36
C ASN A 102 13.15 26.40 33.05
N ALA A 103 12.49 27.20 33.87
CA ALA A 103 11.14 27.70 33.62
C ALA A 103 11.19 28.81 32.56
N THR A 104 11.37 28.43 31.30
CA THR A 104 11.33 29.35 30.15
C THR A 104 10.15 29.02 29.24
N ASN A 105 9.57 30.04 28.61
CA ASN A 105 8.59 29.83 27.55
C ASN A 105 9.27 29.11 26.37
N ILE A 106 8.98 27.83 26.17
CA ILE A 106 9.67 27.03 25.16
C ILE A 106 9.21 27.36 23.74
N THR A 107 8.06 28.01 23.54
CA THR A 107 7.53 28.27 22.19
C THR A 107 8.34 29.32 21.41
N SER A 108 9.10 30.16 22.11
CA SER A 108 9.92 31.24 21.54
C SER A 108 11.41 31.08 21.83
N VAL A 109 11.82 29.91 22.34
CA VAL A 109 13.22 29.65 22.69
C VAL A 109 14.06 29.38 21.45
N ALA A 110 15.31 29.87 21.44
CA ALA A 110 16.25 29.55 20.38
C ALA A 110 16.58 28.05 20.36
N SER A 111 16.70 27.46 19.17
CA SER A 111 17.05 26.02 19.03
C SER A 111 18.45 25.69 19.58
N SER A 112 19.32 26.70 19.73
CA SER A 112 20.63 26.57 20.38
C SER A 112 20.55 26.50 21.91
N THR A 113 19.47 26.99 22.51
CA THR A 113 19.23 26.95 23.96
C THR A 113 18.45 25.71 24.36
N ILE A 114 17.38 25.38 23.62
CA ILE A 114 16.62 24.14 23.78
C ILE A 114 16.49 23.52 22.40
N ASN A 115 17.24 22.43 22.18
CA ASN A 115 17.20 21.73 20.89
C ASN A 115 15.81 21.16 20.63
N LYS A 116 15.51 20.99 19.35
CA LYS A 116 14.29 20.30 18.92
C LYS A 116 14.65 18.91 18.46
N VAL A 117 13.80 17.97 18.81
CA VAL A 117 14.06 16.56 18.62
C VAL A 117 12.87 15.87 17.99
N VAL A 118 13.13 15.06 16.96
CA VAL A 118 12.14 14.13 16.44
C VAL A 118 12.06 12.96 17.41
N VAL A 119 10.86 12.61 17.81
CA VAL A 119 10.56 11.44 18.64
C VAL A 119 9.86 10.43 17.76
N SER A 120 10.37 9.20 17.72
CA SER A 120 9.81 8.10 16.93
C SER A 120 9.52 6.89 17.81
N LEU A 121 8.42 6.19 17.54
CA LEU A 121 8.07 4.95 18.21
C LEU A 121 7.68 3.90 17.16
N ASN A 122 8.27 2.71 17.25
CA ASN A 122 7.85 1.56 16.45
C ASN A 122 6.77 0.75 17.19
N ALA A 123 6.36 -0.41 16.66
CA ALA A 123 5.35 -1.28 17.26
C ALA A 123 5.69 -1.75 18.70
N ALA A 124 6.98 -1.81 19.07
CA ALA A 124 7.41 -2.16 20.42
C ALA A 124 7.19 -1.03 21.42
N GLY A 125 6.93 0.21 20.97
CA GLY A 125 6.58 1.33 21.83
C GLY A 125 7.75 2.02 22.52
N SER A 126 8.99 1.58 22.30
CA SER A 126 10.17 2.26 22.85
C SER A 126 10.49 3.53 22.05
N PRO A 127 10.50 4.72 22.69
CA PRO A 127 10.81 5.96 22.00
C PRO A 127 12.29 6.05 21.63
N THR A 128 12.56 6.48 20.40
CA THR A 128 13.88 6.85 19.90
C THR A 128 13.90 8.32 19.51
N PHE A 129 15.09 8.91 19.50
CA PHE A 129 15.31 10.34 19.26
C PHE A 129 16.21 10.56 18.05
N PRO A 130 15.74 10.24 16.82
CA PRO A 130 16.60 10.16 15.64
C PRO A 130 17.19 11.49 15.21
N VAL A 131 16.50 12.62 15.34
CA VAL A 131 16.99 13.88 14.78
C VAL A 131 17.03 14.93 15.87
N LEU A 132 18.14 15.65 15.97
CA LEU A 132 18.34 16.79 16.86
C LEU A 132 18.75 17.99 16.01
N THR A 133 18.03 19.10 16.10
CA THR A 133 18.40 20.35 15.40
C THR A 133 18.73 21.47 16.38
N THR A 134 19.82 22.20 16.06
CA THR A 134 20.35 23.33 16.82
C THR A 134 20.04 24.68 16.17
N SER A 135 19.60 24.71 14.91
CA SER A 135 19.41 25.93 14.11
C SER A 135 18.01 26.05 13.50
N SER A 136 17.42 24.95 13.05
CA SER A 136 16.09 24.99 12.41
C SER A 136 14.99 25.24 13.41
N PHE A 137 13.95 25.91 12.92
CA PHE A 137 12.79 26.28 13.72
C PHE A 137 13.15 27.16 14.93
N SER A 138 14.29 27.85 14.94
CA SER A 138 14.73 28.63 16.10
C SER A 138 13.74 29.74 16.46
N ALA A 139 13.53 29.96 17.75
CA ALA A 139 12.63 30.97 18.32
C ALA A 139 11.16 30.86 17.85
N THR A 140 10.72 29.67 17.46
CA THR A 140 9.32 29.37 17.11
C THR A 140 8.95 27.94 17.49
N SER A 141 7.68 27.53 17.35
CA SER A 141 7.25 26.15 17.63
C SER A 141 7.70 25.15 16.54
N PRO A 142 8.23 23.97 16.90
CA PRO A 142 8.26 22.82 16.01
C PRO A 142 6.83 22.26 15.89
N ARG A 143 6.38 21.90 14.69
CA ARG A 143 4.95 21.60 14.47
C ARG A 143 4.68 20.21 13.95
N SER A 144 5.43 19.78 12.94
CA SER A 144 5.20 18.48 12.30
C SER A 144 6.49 17.85 11.81
N VAL A 145 6.46 16.51 11.77
CA VAL A 145 7.44 15.67 11.12
C VAL A 145 6.71 14.51 10.43
N ILE A 146 7.24 14.01 9.31
CA ILE A 146 6.81 12.78 8.65
C ILE A 146 8.06 11.99 8.24
N SER A 147 7.97 10.66 8.26
CA SER A 147 9.06 9.77 7.84
C SER A 147 8.61 8.85 6.72
N ASP A 148 9.54 8.47 5.85
CA ASP A 148 9.36 7.36 4.91
C ASP A 148 9.88 6.02 5.45
N GLY A 149 10.43 6.03 6.68
CA GLY A 149 11.11 4.90 7.31
C GLY A 149 12.64 4.96 7.22
N THR A 150 13.20 5.86 6.42
CA THR A 150 14.66 6.06 6.26
C THR A 150 15.10 7.45 6.70
N GLY A 151 14.32 8.48 6.37
CA GLY A 151 14.57 9.86 6.73
C GLY A 151 13.37 10.56 7.37
N PHE A 152 13.55 11.84 7.70
CA PHE A 152 12.54 12.67 8.35
C PHE A 152 12.44 14.01 7.65
N TRP A 153 11.22 14.39 7.25
CA TRP A 153 10.90 15.76 6.87
C TRP A 153 10.27 16.47 8.06
N ALA A 154 10.75 17.65 8.41
CA ALA A 154 10.24 18.43 9.52
C ALA A 154 9.88 19.87 9.10
N ALA A 155 8.95 20.47 9.85
CA ALA A 155 8.54 21.86 9.64
C ALA A 155 8.07 22.53 10.95
N GLY A 156 8.07 23.86 10.93
CA GLY A 156 7.65 24.71 12.05
C GLY A 156 7.12 26.07 11.60
N GLY A 157 7.15 27.05 12.51
CA GLY A 157 6.69 28.41 12.23
C GLY A 157 7.54 29.18 11.20
N ASN A 158 8.81 28.81 11.03
CA ASN A 158 9.77 29.41 10.10
C ASN A 158 10.62 28.31 9.42
N THR A 159 11.75 28.68 8.81
CA THR A 159 12.70 27.80 8.07
C THR A 159 12.15 27.21 6.76
N GLY A 160 10.87 26.83 6.73
CA GLY A 160 10.25 26.06 5.66
C GLY A 160 10.26 24.57 6.00
N VAL A 161 10.60 23.73 5.02
CA VAL A 161 10.69 22.27 5.21
C VAL A 161 12.15 21.87 5.25
N THR A 162 12.51 21.04 6.23
CA THR A 162 13.85 20.45 6.36
C THR A 162 13.80 18.93 6.18
N TYR A 163 14.93 18.32 5.82
CA TYR A 163 15.11 16.87 5.69
C TYR A 163 16.36 16.40 6.42
N SER A 164 16.25 15.25 7.10
CA SER A 164 17.38 14.55 7.73
C SER A 164 17.36 13.07 7.34
N ALA A 165 18.51 12.54 6.92
CA ALA A 165 18.67 11.15 6.43
C ALA A 165 18.71 10.08 7.55
N GLY A 166 18.04 10.32 8.69
CA GLY A 166 17.96 9.37 9.82
C GLY A 166 18.67 9.84 11.08
N VAL A 167 19.14 8.87 11.89
CA VAL A 167 19.62 9.08 13.27
C VAL A 167 20.89 9.94 13.33
N ASN A 168 20.93 10.95 14.21
CA ASN A 168 22.05 11.88 14.48
C ASN A 168 22.50 12.76 13.30
N ASN A 169 21.63 12.99 12.32
CA ASN A 169 21.96 13.83 11.17
C ASN A 169 21.55 15.29 11.35
N ILE A 170 22.39 16.20 10.84
CA ILE A 170 22.06 17.62 10.67
C ILE A 170 20.98 17.72 9.59
N ASP A 171 19.98 18.58 9.82
CA ASP A 171 18.90 18.79 8.87
C ASP A 171 19.29 19.74 7.73
N THR A 172 18.86 19.40 6.52
CA THR A 172 19.02 20.20 5.31
C THR A 172 17.73 20.96 5.04
N VAL A 173 17.80 22.28 4.84
CA VAL A 173 16.64 23.05 4.38
C VAL A 173 16.35 22.71 2.92
N ILE A 174 15.26 21.99 2.67
CA ILE A 174 14.92 21.53 1.32
C ILE A 174 14.07 22.53 0.55
N SER A 175 13.26 23.32 1.25
CA SER A 175 12.39 24.36 0.68
C SER A 175 12.12 25.45 1.71
N SER A 176 12.28 26.72 1.33
CA SER A 176 12.15 27.88 2.23
C SER A 176 11.20 28.96 1.72
N ASN A 177 10.63 28.82 0.52
CA ASN A 177 9.77 29.82 -0.10
C ASN A 177 8.37 29.92 0.54
N VAL A 178 7.99 28.97 1.40
CA VAL A 178 6.79 29.00 2.23
C VAL A 178 7.17 28.70 3.67
N THR A 179 6.67 29.50 4.60
CA THR A 179 6.88 29.37 6.06
C THR A 179 5.53 29.24 6.77
N ASN A 180 5.53 29.21 8.11
CA ASN A 180 4.33 29.00 8.93
C ASN A 180 3.57 27.71 8.59
N ILE A 181 4.34 26.67 8.28
CA ILE A 181 3.86 25.33 7.94
C ILE A 181 3.29 24.67 9.21
N ARG A 182 2.20 23.92 9.07
CA ARG A 182 1.49 23.29 10.21
C ARG A 182 1.69 21.79 10.24
N VAL A 183 1.12 21.07 9.28
CA VAL A 183 1.17 19.60 9.21
C VAL A 183 1.89 19.18 7.95
N LEU A 184 2.83 18.24 8.05
CA LEU A 184 3.47 17.54 6.93
C LEU A 184 2.85 16.16 6.76
N ASN A 185 2.71 15.71 5.52
CA ASN A 185 2.31 14.34 5.24
C ASN A 185 2.77 13.90 3.85
N VAL A 186 2.86 12.59 3.62
CA VAL A 186 3.24 12.02 2.31
C VAL A 186 2.09 11.17 1.80
N PHE A 187 1.61 11.48 0.59
CA PHE A 187 0.55 10.73 -0.08
C PHE A 187 0.96 10.44 -1.52
N GLY A 188 0.76 9.20 -1.98
CA GLY A 188 1.13 8.80 -3.35
C GLY A 188 2.60 9.06 -3.69
N GLY A 189 3.51 9.03 -2.71
CA GLY A 189 4.93 9.32 -2.89
C GLY A 189 5.29 10.81 -3.00
N GLN A 190 4.33 11.72 -2.80
CA GLN A 190 4.53 13.17 -2.82
C GLN A 190 4.44 13.76 -1.41
N LEU A 191 5.39 14.63 -1.07
CA LEU A 191 5.40 15.40 0.17
C LEU A 191 4.49 16.62 0.06
N TYR A 192 3.62 16.76 1.06
CA TYR A 192 2.66 17.86 1.18
C TYR A 192 2.71 18.48 2.57
N PHE A 193 2.19 19.70 2.67
CA PHE A 193 1.93 20.33 3.96
C PHE A 193 0.73 21.26 3.95
N SER A 194 0.14 21.49 5.12
CA SER A 194 -0.80 22.60 5.36
C SER A 194 -0.08 23.85 5.87
N THR A 195 -0.59 25.03 5.54
CA THR A 195 -0.02 26.32 5.99
C THR A 195 -1.06 27.19 6.69
N GLY A 196 -0.61 27.99 7.66
CA GLY A 196 -1.43 28.97 8.38
C GLY A 196 -1.31 30.42 7.89
N SER A 197 -0.50 30.71 6.86
CA SER A 197 -0.35 32.06 6.29
C SER A 197 0.13 32.03 4.84
N GLY A 198 0.20 33.21 4.22
CA GLY A 198 0.44 33.35 2.78
C GLY A 198 -0.77 32.84 2.00
N THR A 199 -0.54 32.08 0.93
CA THR A 199 -1.62 31.31 0.30
C THR A 199 -2.06 30.22 1.27
N ILE A 200 -3.21 30.36 1.91
CA ILE A 200 -3.67 29.38 2.90
C ILE A 200 -4.20 28.12 2.21
N GLY A 201 -3.78 26.95 2.69
CA GLY A 201 -4.23 25.66 2.17
C GLY A 201 -3.18 24.56 2.22
N ILE A 202 -3.31 23.59 1.33
CA ILE A 202 -2.36 22.48 1.16
C ILE A 202 -1.37 22.85 0.05
N HIS A 203 -0.09 22.61 0.29
CA HIS A 203 1.00 22.80 -0.67
C HIS A 203 1.69 21.46 -0.91
N ARG A 204 2.35 21.32 -2.06
CA ARG A 204 3.30 20.25 -2.34
C ARG A 204 4.71 20.81 -2.37
N VAL A 205 5.70 20.01 -1.95
CA VAL A 205 7.12 20.36 -1.98
C VAL A 205 7.78 19.69 -3.17
N GLY A 206 8.26 20.49 -4.14
CA GLY A 206 8.94 19.96 -5.33
C GLY A 206 8.15 18.82 -6.00
N ASN A 207 8.87 17.81 -6.49
CA ASN A 207 8.32 16.57 -7.00
C ASN A 207 8.71 15.41 -6.08
N GLY A 208 7.74 14.57 -5.73
CA GLY A 208 7.95 13.39 -4.89
C GLY A 208 8.28 13.75 -3.45
N THR A 209 9.30 13.10 -2.89
CA THR A 209 9.78 13.25 -1.51
C THR A 209 11.22 13.77 -1.52
N PRO A 210 11.45 15.05 -1.86
CA PRO A 210 12.79 15.57 -2.06
C PRO A 210 13.60 15.60 -0.77
N SER A 211 14.88 15.26 -0.87
CA SER A 211 15.85 15.26 0.25
C SER A 211 16.95 16.32 0.13
N SER A 212 17.04 17.00 -1.02
CA SER A 212 18.04 18.01 -1.32
C SER A 212 17.49 19.44 -1.26
N SER A 213 18.38 20.42 -1.14
CA SER A 213 18.04 21.85 -1.20
C SER A 213 17.55 22.29 -2.59
N GLY A 214 16.85 23.42 -2.65
CA GLY A 214 16.47 24.08 -3.90
C GLY A 214 15.09 23.70 -4.43
N ASN A 215 14.25 23.06 -3.61
CA ASN A 215 12.88 22.71 -4.00
C ASN A 215 11.91 23.86 -3.75
N THR A 216 10.98 24.04 -4.68
CA THR A 216 9.91 25.04 -4.56
C THR A 216 8.63 24.39 -4.03
N SER A 217 8.09 24.96 -2.97
CA SER A 217 6.77 24.62 -2.48
C SER A 217 5.69 25.41 -3.24
N VAL A 218 4.67 24.73 -3.76
CA VAL A 218 3.60 25.37 -4.56
C VAL A 218 2.22 25.03 -4.01
N PRO A 219 1.25 25.96 -4.07
CA PRO A 219 -0.13 25.69 -3.68
C PRO A 219 -0.69 24.48 -4.44
N TYR A 220 -1.42 23.63 -3.72
CA TYR A 220 -2.06 22.43 -4.26
C TYR A 220 -3.58 22.47 -4.06
N ILE A 221 -4.04 22.83 -2.86
CA ILE A 221 -5.45 23.07 -2.55
C ILE A 221 -5.54 24.41 -1.83
N PRO A 222 -5.90 25.51 -2.50
CA PRO A 222 -6.11 26.78 -1.84
C PRO A 222 -7.45 26.74 -1.09
N THR A 223 -7.41 26.72 0.24
CA THR A 223 -8.64 26.67 1.08
C THR A 223 -9.29 28.05 1.25
N GLY A 224 -8.65 29.10 0.71
CA GLY A 224 -9.17 30.46 0.68
C GLY A 224 -8.79 31.29 1.90
N PRO A 225 -8.95 32.63 1.83
CA PRO A 225 -8.62 33.54 2.91
C PRO A 225 -9.45 33.26 4.16
N GLY A 226 -8.85 33.48 5.33
CA GLY A 226 -9.48 33.24 6.62
C GLY A 226 -9.66 31.76 6.97
N SER A 227 -9.14 30.82 6.18
CA SER A 227 -9.08 29.40 6.55
C SER A 227 -7.98 29.07 7.56
N SER A 228 -8.14 27.96 8.28
CA SER A 228 -7.19 27.52 9.29
C SER A 228 -6.92 26.01 9.17
N PRO A 229 -6.34 25.54 8.07
CA PRO A 229 -6.12 24.12 7.83
C PRO A 229 -5.05 23.55 8.78
N TYR A 230 -5.29 22.33 9.28
CA TYR A 230 -4.40 21.55 10.12
C TYR A 230 -4.15 20.17 9.49
N GLY A 231 -4.57 19.08 10.12
CA GLY A 231 -4.40 17.73 9.62
C GLY A 231 -5.15 17.54 8.31
N PHE A 232 -4.56 16.81 7.38
CA PHE A 232 -5.17 16.54 6.10
C PHE A 232 -4.81 15.14 5.61
N ALA A 233 -5.66 14.58 4.76
CA ALA A 233 -5.43 13.30 4.13
C ALA A 233 -5.89 13.30 2.67
N ILE A 234 -5.02 12.86 1.77
CA ILE A 234 -5.29 12.77 0.33
C ILE A 234 -5.37 11.28 -0.05
N ASN A 235 -6.37 10.89 -0.83
CA ASN A 235 -6.45 9.52 -1.34
C ASN A 235 -5.39 9.25 -2.43
N ASN A 236 -5.08 8.00 -2.71
CA ASN A 236 -3.99 7.64 -3.63
C ASN A 236 -4.19 8.19 -5.06
N ASP A 237 -5.43 8.25 -5.54
CA ASP A 237 -5.76 8.81 -6.86
C ASP A 237 -5.68 10.35 -6.89
N SER A 238 -5.48 10.97 -5.72
CA SER A 238 -5.47 12.42 -5.51
C SER A 238 -6.74 13.11 -6.03
N THR A 239 -7.90 12.46 -5.82
CA THR A 239 -9.22 12.94 -6.22
C THR A 239 -10.07 13.40 -5.04
N ILE A 240 -9.73 12.99 -3.82
CA ILE A 240 -10.40 13.38 -2.58
C ILE A 240 -9.35 13.81 -1.56
N CYS A 241 -9.60 14.92 -0.89
CA CYS A 241 -8.81 15.38 0.24
C CYS A 241 -9.74 15.73 1.40
N TYR A 242 -9.43 15.26 2.60
CA TYR A 242 -10.03 15.76 3.83
C TYR A 242 -9.06 16.71 4.51
N ILE A 243 -9.56 17.84 5.00
CA ILE A 243 -8.77 18.87 5.69
C ILE A 243 -9.50 19.22 6.98
N ALA A 244 -8.87 18.98 8.12
CA ALA A 244 -9.31 19.50 9.40
C ALA A 244 -9.02 21.00 9.47
N ASP A 245 -10.01 21.78 9.87
CA ASP A 245 -9.94 23.23 10.01
C ASP A 245 -10.47 23.60 11.40
N ASP A 246 -9.66 24.34 12.17
CA ASP A 246 -9.93 24.55 13.59
C ASP A 246 -10.87 25.73 13.89
N ARG A 247 -11.43 26.37 12.86
CA ARG A 247 -12.49 27.37 13.00
C ARG A 247 -13.82 26.74 13.41
N SER A 248 -14.74 27.58 13.87
CA SER A 248 -16.12 27.18 14.17
C SER A 248 -16.83 26.57 12.95
N THR A 249 -17.74 25.62 13.21
CA THR A 249 -18.56 24.92 12.21
C THR A 249 -19.32 25.89 11.29
N GLY A 250 -19.34 25.60 9.99
CA GLY A 250 -19.88 26.47 8.92
C GLY A 250 -18.76 26.96 7.99
N LEU A 251 -17.59 27.26 8.56
CA LEU A 251 -16.35 27.52 7.82
C LEU A 251 -15.19 26.57 8.22
N GLY A 252 -15.20 26.00 9.44
CA GLY A 252 -14.25 24.98 9.92
C GLY A 252 -14.85 23.59 10.11
N GLY A 253 -14.22 22.69 10.87
CA GLY A 253 -14.61 21.28 11.00
C GLY A 253 -13.73 20.37 10.16
N ILE A 254 -14.30 19.38 9.47
CA ILE A 254 -13.56 18.54 8.52
C ILE A 254 -14.09 18.77 7.10
N GLN A 255 -13.34 19.54 6.31
CA GLN A 255 -13.68 19.86 4.93
C GLN A 255 -13.36 18.68 4.01
N LYS A 256 -14.29 18.35 3.11
CA LYS A 256 -14.07 17.40 2.00
C LYS A 256 -13.90 18.17 0.71
N TRP A 257 -12.75 17.99 0.07
CA TRP A 257 -12.41 18.54 -1.22
C TRP A 257 -12.39 17.43 -2.28
N THR A 258 -12.88 17.73 -3.47
CA THR A 258 -12.86 16.83 -4.62
C THR A 258 -12.11 17.47 -5.78
N ARG A 259 -11.34 16.67 -6.52
CA ARG A 259 -10.59 17.13 -7.70
C ARG A 259 -11.22 16.63 -8.99
N SER A 260 -11.45 17.53 -9.93
CA SER A 260 -11.76 17.23 -11.32
C SER A 260 -10.70 17.87 -12.21
N GLY A 261 -9.98 17.06 -13.00
CA GLY A 261 -8.78 17.51 -13.71
C GLY A 261 -7.74 18.06 -12.74
N THR A 262 -7.40 19.34 -12.88
CA THR A 262 -6.46 20.06 -12.01
C THR A 262 -7.13 20.90 -10.92
N THR A 263 -8.46 21.01 -10.94
CA THR A 263 -9.22 21.92 -10.07
C THR A 263 -9.75 21.19 -8.85
N TRP A 264 -9.45 21.73 -7.67
CA TRP A 264 -10.03 21.31 -6.40
C TRP A 264 -11.22 22.19 -6.03
N THR A 265 -12.31 21.55 -5.63
CA THR A 265 -13.54 22.21 -5.18
C THR A 265 -13.94 21.67 -3.81
N LEU A 266 -14.35 22.55 -2.89
CA LEU A 266 -14.94 22.16 -1.62
C LEU A 266 -16.30 21.50 -1.89
N ALA A 267 -16.44 20.23 -1.58
CA ALA A 267 -17.68 19.49 -1.75
C ALA A 267 -18.66 19.79 -0.60
N TYR A 268 -18.20 19.64 0.64
CA TYR A 268 -18.94 19.99 1.85
C TYR A 268 -18.02 19.94 3.07
N THR A 269 -18.55 20.39 4.20
CA THR A 269 -17.86 20.44 5.48
C THR A 269 -18.61 19.61 6.51
N LEU A 270 -17.90 18.68 7.16
CA LEU A 270 -18.43 17.79 8.17
C LEU A 270 -18.22 18.37 9.56
N GLY A 271 -19.27 18.38 10.38
CA GLY A 271 -19.23 18.89 11.75
C GLY A 271 -18.52 17.95 12.73
N THR A 272 -18.05 18.49 13.86
CA THR A 272 -17.38 17.74 14.94
C THR A 272 -18.34 17.18 15.99
N GLY A 273 -19.66 17.27 15.73
CA GLY A 273 -20.72 16.87 16.65
C GLY A 273 -21.05 17.88 17.75
N VAL A 274 -20.29 18.99 17.84
CA VAL A 274 -20.57 20.12 18.74
C VAL A 274 -20.51 21.42 17.94
N THR A 275 -21.44 22.33 18.21
CA THR A 275 -21.51 23.63 17.54
C THR A 275 -20.28 24.47 17.85
N ASN A 276 -19.80 25.21 16.85
CA ASN A 276 -18.67 26.14 16.96
C ASN A 276 -17.32 25.53 17.34
N ILE A 277 -17.15 24.21 17.21
CA ILE A 277 -15.89 23.53 17.45
C ILE A 277 -15.31 22.96 16.15
N GLY A 278 -14.10 23.39 15.79
CA GLY A 278 -13.35 22.86 14.65
C GLY A 278 -12.54 21.60 14.96
N ALA A 279 -11.74 21.15 14.01
CA ALA A 279 -10.88 19.97 14.13
C ALA A 279 -9.40 20.33 13.85
N ARG A 280 -8.47 19.55 14.41
CA ARG A 280 -7.02 19.74 14.23
C ARG A 280 -6.33 18.49 13.69
N GLY A 281 -6.01 17.53 14.56
CA GLY A 281 -5.41 16.27 14.12
C GLY A 281 -6.39 15.51 13.25
N LEU A 282 -5.90 14.82 12.22
CA LEU A 282 -6.73 14.06 11.30
C LEU A 282 -5.99 12.84 10.75
N VAL A 283 -6.63 11.68 10.80
CA VAL A 283 -6.23 10.48 10.06
C VAL A 283 -7.46 9.85 9.42
N VAL A 284 -7.28 9.28 8.23
CA VAL A 284 -8.36 8.71 7.44
C VAL A 284 -8.06 7.25 7.13
N ASN A 285 -9.00 6.39 7.49
CA ASN A 285 -9.07 5.02 7.00
C ASN A 285 -9.92 4.99 5.73
N TRP A 286 -9.26 4.81 4.60
CA TRP A 286 -9.89 4.87 3.27
C TRP A 286 -10.70 3.60 2.98
N SER A 287 -11.94 3.80 2.55
CA SER A 287 -12.82 2.75 2.03
C SER A 287 -13.83 3.38 1.05
N SER A 288 -14.87 2.65 0.63
CA SER A 288 -15.98 3.24 -0.12
C SER A 288 -16.71 4.35 0.66
N LYS A 289 -16.71 4.26 2.00
CA LYS A 289 -17.18 5.29 2.95
C LYS A 289 -16.06 5.55 3.96
N PRO A 290 -15.15 6.50 3.69
CA PRO A 290 -13.98 6.73 4.53
C PRO A 290 -14.37 6.94 5.99
N THR A 291 -13.59 6.34 6.90
CA THR A 291 -13.71 6.58 8.34
C THR A 291 -12.60 7.53 8.76
N LEU A 292 -12.98 8.64 9.38
CA LEU A 292 -12.10 9.72 9.80
C LEU A 292 -12.00 9.71 11.32
N PHE A 293 -10.78 9.92 11.82
CA PHE A 293 -10.51 10.15 13.23
C PHE A 293 -9.85 11.51 13.38
N ALA A 294 -10.35 12.33 14.28
CA ALA A 294 -9.85 13.67 14.46
C ALA A 294 -9.82 14.09 15.93
N THR A 295 -8.88 14.99 16.27
CA THR A 295 -8.91 15.71 17.54
C THR A 295 -9.63 17.04 17.34
N THR A 296 -10.45 17.44 18.31
CA THR A 296 -11.27 18.65 18.22
C THR A 296 -10.56 19.87 18.83
N ALA A 297 -11.04 21.07 18.50
CA ALA A 297 -10.35 22.34 18.74
C ALA A 297 -10.64 23.01 20.10
N GLU A 298 -11.40 22.38 21.00
CA GLU A 298 -11.62 22.89 22.36
C GLU A 298 -10.28 23.19 23.04
N THR A 299 -10.26 24.24 23.85
CA THR A 299 -9.05 24.68 24.57
C THR A 299 -8.74 23.84 25.81
N ASN A 300 -9.71 23.08 26.30
CA ASN A 300 -9.59 22.19 27.45
C ASN A 300 -10.45 20.94 27.23
N ALA A 301 -10.00 19.78 27.71
CA ALA A 301 -10.70 18.50 27.63
C ALA A 301 -11.24 18.21 26.22
N ASN A 302 -10.42 18.46 25.20
CA ASN A 302 -10.82 18.24 23.83
C ASN A 302 -11.02 16.75 23.53
N ARG A 303 -11.71 16.47 22.43
CA ARG A 303 -12.24 15.14 22.15
C ARG A 303 -11.47 14.48 21.03
N LEU A 304 -11.43 13.16 21.09
CA LEU A 304 -11.18 12.31 19.93
C LEU A 304 -12.54 11.94 19.35
N ILE A 305 -12.75 12.26 18.08
CA ILE A 305 -13.99 11.96 17.35
C ILE A 305 -13.74 10.96 16.24
N ARG A 306 -14.76 10.16 15.94
CA ARG A 306 -14.85 9.28 14.77
C ARG A 306 -16.01 9.71 13.90
N LEU A 307 -15.81 9.73 12.60
CA LEU A 307 -16.85 10.04 11.61
C LEU A 307 -16.75 9.07 10.44
N VAL A 308 -17.90 8.64 9.90
CA VAL A 308 -17.95 7.87 8.65
C VAL A 308 -18.56 8.77 7.57
N ASP A 309 -17.79 9.10 6.53
CA ASP A 309 -18.25 9.99 5.47
C ASP A 309 -19.19 9.24 4.52
N SER A 310 -20.48 9.22 4.87
CA SER A 310 -21.55 8.72 4.02
C SER A 310 -22.09 9.78 3.05
N ASN A 311 -22.11 11.06 3.48
CA ASN A 311 -22.63 12.23 2.78
C ASN A 311 -22.36 13.50 3.63
N SER A 312 -22.86 14.65 3.19
CA SER A 312 -22.73 15.94 3.87
C SER A 312 -23.42 16.04 5.24
N THR A 313 -24.29 15.09 5.60
CA THR A 313 -25.01 15.06 6.89
C THR A 313 -24.43 14.05 7.88
N ALA A 314 -23.29 13.44 7.58
CA ALA A 314 -22.63 12.51 8.49
C ALA A 314 -22.29 13.16 9.85
N ILE A 315 -22.59 12.42 10.93
CA ILE A 315 -22.46 12.89 12.30
C ILE A 315 -21.19 12.30 12.93
N ALA A 316 -20.39 13.17 13.56
CA ALA A 316 -19.25 12.75 14.35
C ALA A 316 -19.69 12.16 15.69
N VAL A 317 -19.05 11.06 16.09
CA VAL A 317 -19.22 10.41 17.38
C VAL A 317 -17.98 10.71 18.23
N THR A 318 -18.19 11.19 19.46
CA THR A 318 -17.09 11.30 20.43
C THR A 318 -16.72 9.90 20.91
N ILE A 319 -15.46 9.50 20.72
CA ILE A 319 -14.97 8.17 21.09
C ILE A 319 -14.00 8.21 22.27
N ALA A 320 -13.42 9.38 22.58
CA ALA A 320 -12.73 9.64 23.84
C ALA A 320 -12.74 11.14 24.15
N THR A 321 -12.59 11.50 25.42
CA THR A 321 -12.40 12.88 25.88
C THR A 321 -11.08 12.95 26.63
N ALA A 322 -10.28 13.99 26.37
CA ALA A 322 -9.02 14.19 27.08
C ALA A 322 -9.31 14.35 28.58
N PRO A 323 -8.58 13.65 29.47
CA PRO A 323 -8.67 13.87 30.92
C PRO A 323 -8.48 15.34 31.30
N ALA A 324 -8.99 15.73 32.47
CA ALA A 324 -8.77 17.06 33.02
C ALA A 324 -7.28 17.41 33.04
N LEU A 325 -6.93 18.69 32.78
CA LEU A 325 -5.54 19.16 32.69
C LEU A 325 -4.68 18.44 31.63
N THR A 326 -5.34 17.84 30.64
CA THR A 326 -4.68 17.27 29.47
C THR A 326 -5.38 17.69 28.19
N VAL A 327 -4.71 17.46 27.07
CA VAL A 327 -5.25 17.79 25.76
C VAL A 327 -4.67 16.85 24.71
N PHE A 328 -5.53 16.37 23.81
CA PHE A 328 -5.15 15.59 22.65
C PHE A 328 -4.64 16.51 21.53
N ARG A 329 -3.50 16.17 20.93
CA ARG A 329 -2.88 16.88 19.80
C ARG A 329 -3.02 16.05 18.53
N GLY A 330 -1.94 15.43 18.07
CA GLY A 330 -1.92 14.61 16.88
C GLY A 330 -2.67 13.28 17.08
N VAL A 331 -3.23 12.77 16.00
CA VAL A 331 -3.87 11.47 15.92
C VAL A 331 -3.41 10.75 14.64
N THR A 332 -3.10 9.47 14.76
CA THR A 332 -2.73 8.61 13.63
C THR A 332 -3.09 7.15 13.91
N MET A 333 -2.88 6.25 12.94
CA MET A 333 -2.98 4.81 13.18
C MET A 333 -1.72 4.31 13.90
N THR A 334 -1.85 3.31 14.75
CA THR A 334 -0.70 2.68 15.43
C THR A 334 0.30 2.06 14.43
N PRO A 335 1.61 2.08 14.75
CA PRO A 335 2.62 1.41 13.95
C PRO A 335 2.49 -0.10 14.06
N GLY A 336 2.96 -0.85 13.06
CA GLY A 336 2.85 -2.31 13.07
C GLY A 336 1.49 -2.82 12.60
N SER A 337 0.68 -1.97 11.96
CA SER A 337 -0.10 -2.50 10.85
C SER A 337 0.91 -3.10 9.87
N ASN A 338 1.08 -4.42 9.87
CA ASN A 338 1.31 -5.09 8.61
C ASN A 338 0.29 -4.44 7.66
N PRO A 339 0.68 -3.74 6.59
CA PRO A 339 -0.25 -3.68 5.49
C PRO A 339 -0.56 -5.15 5.27
N LEU A 340 -1.81 -5.55 5.49
CA LEU A 340 -2.20 -6.91 5.15
C LEU A 340 -1.64 -7.12 3.74
N PRO A 341 -0.86 -8.19 3.52
CA PRO A 341 -0.37 -8.50 2.20
C PRO A 341 -1.53 -8.42 1.23
N VAL A 342 -1.27 -7.89 0.04
CA VAL A 342 -2.27 -7.58 -0.98
C VAL A 342 -3.48 -8.49 -0.82
N LYS A 343 -4.58 -7.94 -0.30
CA LYS A 343 -5.74 -8.79 -0.05
C LYS A 343 -6.36 -9.05 -1.42
N TYR A 344 -5.99 -10.16 -2.05
CA TYR A 344 -6.58 -10.58 -3.31
C TYR A 344 -8.08 -10.64 -3.14
N SER A 345 -8.82 -9.77 -3.84
CA SER A 345 -10.27 -9.88 -3.92
C SER A 345 -10.66 -11.01 -4.86
N SER A 346 -9.81 -11.31 -5.86
CA SER A 346 -9.95 -12.49 -6.71
C SER A 346 -8.63 -12.88 -7.38
N PHE A 347 -8.47 -14.17 -7.67
CA PHE A 347 -7.49 -14.66 -8.64
C PHE A 347 -8.08 -15.91 -9.29
N ASN A 348 -8.24 -15.86 -10.61
CA ASN A 348 -8.82 -16.92 -11.42
C ASN A 348 -8.06 -17.04 -12.75
N ALA A 349 -8.03 -18.25 -13.30
CA ALA A 349 -7.49 -18.51 -14.63
C ALA A 349 -8.54 -19.26 -15.43
N ASN A 350 -8.75 -18.86 -16.69
CA ASN A 350 -9.72 -19.49 -17.58
C ASN A 350 -9.07 -19.81 -18.91
N LYS A 351 -9.44 -20.96 -19.49
CA LYS A 351 -9.07 -21.32 -20.85
C LYS A 351 -9.72 -20.35 -21.85
N SER A 352 -8.94 -19.92 -22.84
CA SER A 352 -9.38 -19.13 -23.98
C SER A 352 -8.66 -19.64 -25.24
N ASN A 353 -9.35 -20.45 -26.05
CA ASN A 353 -8.78 -21.15 -27.21
C ASN A 353 -7.52 -21.96 -26.83
N ASN A 354 -6.39 -21.65 -27.46
CA ASN A 354 -5.07 -22.25 -27.21
C ASN A 354 -4.26 -21.48 -26.14
N SER A 355 -4.90 -20.68 -25.30
CA SER A 355 -4.24 -19.89 -24.25
C SER A 355 -4.99 -19.95 -22.92
N SER A 356 -4.33 -19.58 -21.84
CA SER A 356 -4.94 -19.35 -20.53
C SER A 356 -4.94 -17.85 -20.21
N ILE A 357 -6.10 -17.30 -19.86
CA ILE A 357 -6.23 -15.91 -19.40
C ILE A 357 -6.35 -15.92 -17.89
N LEU A 358 -5.36 -15.32 -17.24
CA LEU A 358 -5.32 -15.07 -15.81
C LEU A 358 -5.93 -13.70 -15.55
N LYS A 359 -6.84 -13.61 -14.59
CA LYS A 359 -7.42 -12.36 -14.09
C LYS A 359 -7.35 -12.35 -12.57
N TRP A 360 -6.86 -11.25 -12.02
CA TRP A 360 -6.87 -11.05 -10.58
C TRP A 360 -7.24 -9.62 -10.24
N SER A 361 -7.68 -9.46 -9.01
CA SER A 361 -7.97 -8.17 -8.43
C SER A 361 -7.44 -8.09 -7.02
N THR A 362 -6.92 -6.93 -6.68
CA THR A 362 -6.34 -6.62 -5.36
C THR A 362 -7.29 -5.65 -4.68
N ALA A 363 -7.72 -5.90 -3.44
CA ALA A 363 -8.60 -4.97 -2.72
C ALA A 363 -7.85 -3.71 -2.28
N SER A 364 -6.57 -3.87 -1.98
CA SER A 364 -5.59 -2.83 -1.66
C SER A 364 -4.19 -3.35 -1.97
N GLU A 365 -3.26 -2.43 -2.24
CA GLU A 365 -1.85 -2.67 -2.45
C GLU A 365 -1.03 -1.73 -1.57
N THR A 366 0.08 -2.21 -1.04
CA THR A 366 1.03 -1.36 -0.32
C THR A 366 2.42 -1.81 -0.70
N ASN A 367 3.26 -0.87 -1.11
CA ASN A 367 4.61 -1.09 -1.62
C ASN A 367 4.77 -2.11 -2.74
N ASN A 368 3.71 -2.44 -3.48
CA ASN A 368 3.74 -3.46 -4.53
C ASN A 368 4.43 -2.94 -5.81
N SER A 369 5.63 -3.46 -6.08
CA SER A 369 6.38 -3.14 -7.30
C SER A 369 5.74 -3.81 -8.53
N HIS A 370 5.57 -5.13 -8.47
CA HIS A 370 5.02 -5.93 -9.57
C HIS A 370 4.53 -7.31 -9.10
N PHE A 371 3.69 -7.91 -9.93
CA PHE A 371 3.35 -9.32 -9.87
C PHE A 371 4.22 -10.09 -10.86
N GLU A 372 4.90 -11.12 -10.39
CA GLU A 372 5.51 -12.14 -11.23
C GLU A 372 4.51 -13.30 -11.39
N ILE A 373 4.14 -13.59 -12.63
CA ILE A 373 3.21 -14.65 -12.96
C ILE A 373 4.02 -15.93 -13.08
N GLN A 374 3.66 -16.94 -12.29
CA GLN A 374 4.33 -18.22 -12.29
C GLN A 374 3.42 -19.35 -12.75
N ARG A 375 3.99 -20.26 -13.53
CA ARG A 375 3.33 -21.43 -14.12
C ARG A 375 3.97 -22.71 -13.64
N SER A 376 3.17 -23.76 -13.50
CA SER A 376 3.63 -25.11 -13.21
C SER A 376 2.79 -26.15 -13.97
N VAL A 377 3.42 -27.25 -14.39
CA VAL A 377 2.76 -28.39 -15.05
C VAL A 377 2.52 -29.56 -14.10
N ASP A 378 3.14 -29.54 -12.92
CA ASP A 378 3.05 -30.58 -11.88
C ASP A 378 2.46 -30.07 -10.55
N GLY A 379 2.18 -28.76 -10.46
CA GLY A 379 1.69 -28.08 -9.27
C GLY A 379 2.75 -27.89 -8.18
N LYS A 380 4.01 -28.24 -8.43
CA LYS A 380 5.12 -28.22 -7.46
C LYS A 380 6.24 -27.28 -7.92
N ASN A 381 6.72 -27.47 -9.14
CA ASN A 381 7.80 -26.68 -9.73
C ASN A 381 7.21 -25.54 -10.55
N PHE A 382 7.41 -24.31 -10.07
CA PHE A 382 6.87 -23.11 -10.69
C PHE A 382 7.98 -22.28 -11.35
N GLU A 383 7.79 -21.94 -12.62
CA GLU A 383 8.66 -21.05 -13.40
C GLU A 383 7.99 -19.69 -13.62
N ALA A 384 8.77 -18.62 -13.71
CA ALA A 384 8.26 -17.28 -14.02
C ALA A 384 8.02 -17.13 -15.52
N ILE A 385 6.79 -16.77 -15.92
CA ILE A 385 6.39 -16.63 -17.33
C ILE A 385 6.07 -15.18 -17.73
N GLY A 386 6.08 -14.25 -16.79
CA GLY A 386 5.84 -12.84 -17.07
C GLY A 386 5.78 -11.98 -15.82
N LYS A 387 5.77 -10.66 -16.03
CA LYS A 387 5.62 -9.66 -14.98
C LYS A 387 4.56 -8.65 -15.36
N VAL A 388 3.72 -8.25 -14.41
CA VAL A 388 2.74 -7.17 -14.56
C VAL A 388 3.01 -6.14 -13.48
N LYS A 389 3.23 -4.89 -13.88
CA LYS A 389 3.52 -3.79 -12.96
C LYS A 389 2.37 -3.60 -11.97
N GLY A 390 2.69 -3.52 -10.68
CA GLY A 390 1.75 -3.24 -9.60
C GLY A 390 1.40 -1.76 -9.54
N SER A 391 0.40 -1.40 -8.73
CA SER A 391 0.00 0.00 -8.52
C SER A 391 0.84 0.73 -7.48
N GLY A 392 1.86 0.10 -6.89
CA GLY A 392 2.69 0.68 -5.83
C GLY A 392 1.93 0.73 -4.51
N ASN A 393 1.00 1.66 -4.39
CA ASN A 393 0.11 1.77 -3.24
C ASN A 393 -1.32 2.00 -3.75
N SER A 394 -2.27 1.16 -3.35
CA SER A 394 -3.69 1.30 -3.65
C SER A 394 -4.54 0.99 -2.41
N ASN A 395 -5.56 1.79 -2.14
CA ASN A 395 -6.58 1.46 -1.14
C ASN A 395 -7.94 1.15 -1.81
N ARG A 396 -7.91 0.85 -3.11
CA ARG A 396 -9.07 0.53 -3.97
C ARG A 396 -8.81 -0.72 -4.77
N SER A 397 -9.90 -1.34 -5.24
CA SER A 397 -9.78 -2.55 -6.04
C SER A 397 -9.06 -2.26 -7.37
N VAL A 398 -7.94 -2.92 -7.65
CA VAL A 398 -7.27 -2.84 -8.96
C VAL A 398 -7.41 -4.16 -9.68
N ASN A 399 -7.73 -4.13 -10.97
CA ASN A 399 -7.92 -5.32 -11.79
C ASN A 399 -6.75 -5.48 -12.76
N TYR A 400 -6.28 -6.71 -12.90
CA TYR A 400 -5.16 -7.06 -13.75
C TYR A 400 -5.49 -8.28 -14.60
N SER A 401 -4.77 -8.42 -15.71
CA SER A 401 -4.86 -9.61 -16.56
C SER A 401 -3.51 -9.97 -17.16
N PHE A 402 -3.31 -11.26 -17.39
CA PHE A 402 -2.16 -11.80 -18.11
C PHE A 402 -2.61 -12.96 -18.99
N THR A 403 -2.05 -13.10 -20.19
CA THR A 403 -2.39 -14.18 -21.12
C THR A 403 -1.17 -15.08 -21.35
N ASP A 404 -1.28 -16.34 -20.92
CA ASP A 404 -0.31 -17.38 -21.22
C ASP A 404 -0.69 -18.10 -22.52
N LYS A 405 0.05 -17.82 -23.61
CA LYS A 405 -0.18 -18.40 -24.93
C LYS A 405 0.34 -19.83 -25.08
N GLU A 406 1.22 -20.27 -24.20
CA GLU A 406 1.89 -21.58 -24.27
C GLU A 406 1.16 -22.65 -23.44
N ALA A 407 0.09 -22.26 -22.73
CA ALA A 407 -0.65 -23.11 -21.81
C ALA A 407 -1.26 -24.37 -22.46
N ALA A 408 -1.67 -24.29 -23.74
CA ALA A 408 -2.44 -25.34 -24.42
C ALA A 408 -1.67 -26.63 -24.71
N THR A 409 -0.37 -26.67 -24.42
CA THR A 409 0.50 -27.85 -24.61
C THR A 409 0.38 -28.87 -23.48
N THR A 410 -0.33 -28.55 -22.38
CA THR A 410 -0.38 -29.40 -21.17
C THR A 410 -1.81 -29.65 -20.70
N LYS A 411 -2.09 -30.85 -20.16
CA LYS A 411 -3.44 -31.28 -19.75
C LYS A 411 -4.00 -30.45 -18.60
N THR A 412 -3.14 -30.05 -17.67
CA THR A 412 -3.50 -29.17 -16.57
C THR A 412 -2.33 -28.27 -16.30
N THR A 413 -2.61 -26.96 -16.25
CA THR A 413 -1.63 -25.94 -15.96
C THR A 413 -2.00 -25.25 -14.66
N TYR A 414 -1.05 -25.13 -13.75
CA TYR A 414 -1.21 -24.45 -12.47
C TYR A 414 -0.57 -23.07 -12.53
N TYR A 415 -1.23 -22.08 -11.92
CA TYR A 415 -0.76 -20.71 -11.87
C TYR A 415 -0.79 -20.19 -10.45
N ARG A 416 0.23 -19.39 -10.12
CA ARG A 416 0.25 -18.55 -8.93
C ARG A 416 0.88 -17.20 -9.27
N LEU A 417 0.55 -16.19 -8.48
CA LEU A 417 1.18 -14.89 -8.54
C LEU A 417 2.21 -14.81 -7.42
N LYS A 418 3.38 -14.26 -7.71
CA LYS A 418 4.34 -13.80 -6.71
C LYS A 418 4.30 -12.28 -6.72
N GLN A 419 3.68 -11.68 -5.71
CA GLN A 419 3.77 -10.24 -5.48
C GLN A 419 5.20 -9.92 -5.03
N VAL A 420 5.80 -8.88 -5.58
CA VAL A 420 7.12 -8.39 -5.19
C VAL A 420 7.01 -6.92 -4.81
N ASP A 421 7.49 -6.58 -3.62
CA ASP A 421 7.49 -5.22 -3.10
C ASP A 421 8.74 -4.44 -3.56
N PHE A 422 8.72 -3.11 -3.45
CA PHE A 422 9.88 -2.28 -3.77
C PHE A 422 11.11 -2.56 -2.88
N ASP A 423 10.92 -3.13 -1.69
CA ASP A 423 12.00 -3.55 -0.80
C ASP A 423 12.48 -4.99 -1.07
N GLY A 424 11.95 -5.65 -2.11
CA GLY A 424 12.34 -6.99 -2.54
C GLY A 424 11.64 -8.12 -1.78
N LYS A 425 10.81 -7.84 -0.78
CA LYS A 425 9.97 -8.87 -0.15
C LYS A 425 8.94 -9.42 -1.14
N SER A 426 8.49 -10.65 -0.91
CA SER A 426 7.53 -11.28 -1.79
C SER A 426 6.58 -12.22 -1.10
N GLU A 427 5.37 -12.32 -1.62
CA GLU A 427 4.33 -13.26 -1.17
C GLU A 427 3.66 -13.94 -2.37
N TYR A 428 3.16 -15.16 -2.15
CA TYR A 428 2.47 -15.94 -3.17
C TYR A 428 0.95 -15.90 -2.98
N SER A 429 0.21 -15.79 -4.08
CA SER A 429 -1.23 -16.01 -4.08
C SER A 429 -1.58 -17.48 -3.82
N LYS A 430 -2.88 -17.76 -3.66
CA LYS A 430 -3.39 -19.12 -3.88
C LYS A 430 -3.00 -19.62 -5.27
N THR A 431 -2.86 -20.94 -5.41
CA THR A 431 -2.68 -21.57 -6.72
C THR A 431 -4.05 -21.81 -7.36
N VAL A 432 -4.18 -21.53 -8.65
CA VAL A 432 -5.36 -21.86 -9.46
C VAL A 432 -4.93 -22.78 -10.60
N SER A 433 -5.83 -23.64 -11.08
CA SER A 433 -5.56 -24.57 -12.16
C SER A 433 -6.48 -24.34 -13.35
N VAL A 434 -5.96 -24.48 -14.55
CA VAL A 434 -6.72 -24.58 -15.79
C VAL A 434 -6.56 -25.98 -16.34
N VAL A 435 -7.67 -26.70 -16.51
CA VAL A 435 -7.66 -27.97 -17.24
C VAL A 435 -7.80 -27.64 -18.72
N ASN A 436 -6.76 -27.90 -19.49
CA ASN A 436 -6.86 -27.80 -20.93
C ASN A 436 -7.38 -29.13 -21.46
N THR A 437 -8.43 -29.06 -22.25
CA THR A 437 -8.73 -30.12 -23.21
C THR A 437 -7.60 -30.13 -24.22
N ILE A 438 -6.63 -31.04 -24.04
CA ILE A 438 -5.77 -31.47 -25.13
C ILE A 438 -6.74 -32.15 -26.10
N ALA A 439 -6.87 -31.63 -27.32
CA ALA A 439 -7.66 -32.36 -28.31
C ALA A 439 -7.03 -33.76 -28.45
N LYS A 440 -7.87 -34.79 -28.38
CA LYS A 440 -7.43 -36.19 -28.27
C LYS A 440 -6.38 -36.46 -29.35
N ALA A 441 -5.25 -37.05 -28.95
CA ALA A 441 -4.23 -37.47 -29.88
C ALA A 441 -4.88 -38.31 -30.99
N GLY A 442 -4.61 -37.97 -32.25
CA GLY A 442 -5.14 -38.68 -33.41
C GLY A 442 -5.47 -37.81 -34.61
N ILE A 443 -6.20 -38.38 -35.56
CA ILE A 443 -6.70 -37.67 -36.74
C ILE A 443 -7.88 -36.79 -36.32
N GLY A 444 -7.79 -35.49 -36.60
CA GLY A 444 -8.84 -34.50 -36.45
C GLY A 444 -9.76 -34.50 -37.67
N ALA A 445 -9.79 -33.40 -38.43
CA ALA A 445 -10.56 -33.29 -39.66
C ALA A 445 -9.76 -33.73 -40.90
N THR A 446 -10.42 -34.45 -41.81
CA THR A 446 -9.95 -34.74 -43.18
C THR A 446 -10.82 -33.99 -44.16
N LEU A 447 -10.29 -32.93 -44.78
CA LEU A 447 -11.06 -31.99 -45.60
C LEU A 447 -10.39 -31.70 -46.95
N PRO A 448 -11.16 -31.58 -48.04
CA PRO A 448 -12.57 -31.95 -48.12
C PRO A 448 -12.78 -33.48 -47.99
N ASN A 449 -13.97 -33.93 -47.64
CA ASN A 449 -14.37 -35.35 -47.71
C ASN A 449 -15.86 -35.41 -48.07
N PRO A 450 -16.22 -35.74 -49.34
CA PRO A 450 -15.35 -36.29 -50.38
C PRO A 450 -14.29 -35.32 -50.94
N PHE A 451 -13.15 -35.83 -51.39
CA PHE A 451 -12.04 -35.05 -52.00
C PHE A 451 -11.81 -35.40 -53.47
N ASN A 452 -11.09 -34.52 -54.19
CA ASN A 452 -10.70 -34.71 -55.60
C ASN A 452 -9.17 -34.87 -55.72
N ASN A 453 -8.43 -33.77 -55.85
CA ASN A 453 -6.97 -33.80 -56.08
C ASN A 453 -6.15 -33.55 -54.82
N ASP A 454 -6.72 -32.95 -53.78
CA ASP A 454 -6.01 -32.63 -52.54
C ASP A 454 -6.83 -33.04 -51.32
N LEU A 455 -6.13 -33.56 -50.31
CA LEU A 455 -6.69 -33.92 -49.02
C LEU A 455 -5.87 -33.28 -47.91
N ASN A 456 -6.50 -32.43 -47.09
CA ASN A 456 -5.88 -31.89 -45.88
C ASN A 456 -6.25 -32.75 -44.68
N VAL A 457 -5.23 -33.29 -44.01
CA VAL A 457 -5.38 -34.12 -42.81
C VAL A 457 -4.91 -33.32 -41.60
N THR A 458 -5.82 -33.02 -40.68
CA THR A 458 -5.48 -32.42 -39.40
C THR A 458 -5.05 -33.53 -38.43
N VAL A 459 -3.90 -33.40 -37.81
CA VAL A 459 -3.38 -34.34 -36.81
C VAL A 459 -3.12 -33.61 -35.51
N ASN A 460 -3.70 -34.09 -34.41
CA ASN A 460 -3.35 -33.61 -33.08
C ASN A 460 -2.28 -34.53 -32.48
N ALA A 461 -1.08 -34.00 -32.27
CA ALA A 461 0.03 -34.72 -31.65
C ALA A 461 0.19 -34.29 -30.19
N SER A 462 0.33 -35.26 -29.29
CA SER A 462 0.53 -35.00 -27.85
C SER A 462 1.90 -34.43 -27.49
N SER A 463 2.86 -34.49 -28.42
CA SER A 463 4.22 -33.94 -28.30
C SER A 463 4.80 -33.74 -29.69
N ALA A 464 5.87 -32.96 -29.82
CA ALA A 464 6.63 -32.91 -31.07
C ALA A 464 7.21 -34.29 -31.39
N THR A 465 6.99 -34.80 -32.61
CA THR A 465 7.38 -36.16 -33.02
C THR A 465 7.33 -36.32 -34.54
N VAL A 466 7.87 -37.42 -35.06
CA VAL A 466 7.76 -37.80 -36.47
C VAL A 466 6.56 -38.71 -36.65
N ALA A 467 5.66 -38.38 -37.58
CA ALA A 467 4.52 -39.20 -37.93
C ALA A 467 4.67 -39.82 -39.31
N ASN A 468 4.30 -41.09 -39.43
CA ASN A 468 4.15 -41.79 -40.71
C ASN A 468 2.68 -41.72 -41.15
N ILE A 469 2.43 -41.22 -42.36
CA ILE A 469 1.10 -41.13 -42.95
C ILE A 469 1.02 -42.09 -44.13
N VAL A 470 -0.04 -42.91 -44.15
CA VAL A 470 -0.33 -43.86 -45.22
C VAL A 470 -1.76 -43.69 -45.67
N ILE A 471 -2.01 -43.65 -46.97
CA ILE A 471 -3.36 -43.76 -47.53
C ILE A 471 -3.47 -45.11 -48.25
N MET A 472 -4.47 -45.90 -47.89
CA MET A 472 -4.72 -47.22 -48.46
C MET A 472 -6.18 -47.40 -48.88
N ASP A 473 -6.43 -48.22 -49.89
CA ASP A 473 -7.80 -48.56 -50.33
C ASP A 473 -8.41 -49.72 -49.51
N MET A 474 -9.62 -50.16 -49.88
CA MET A 474 -10.34 -51.22 -49.17
C MET A 474 -9.68 -52.61 -49.23
N ILE A 475 -8.77 -52.85 -50.17
CA ILE A 475 -8.00 -54.10 -50.28
C ILE A 475 -6.61 -53.99 -49.64
N GLY A 476 -6.30 -52.83 -49.03
CA GLY A 476 -5.04 -52.57 -48.33
C GLY A 476 -3.89 -52.15 -49.25
N LYS A 477 -4.14 -51.88 -50.54
CA LYS A 477 -3.10 -51.34 -51.43
C LYS A 477 -2.79 -49.90 -51.00
N ILE A 478 -1.50 -49.61 -50.83
CA ILE A 478 -1.01 -48.28 -50.44
C ILE A 478 -0.94 -47.40 -51.69
N HIS A 479 -1.55 -46.21 -51.61
CA HIS A 479 -1.55 -45.20 -52.66
C HIS A 479 -0.69 -43.97 -52.30
N HIS A 480 -0.50 -43.69 -51.02
CA HIS A 480 0.38 -42.63 -50.54
C HIS A 480 1.12 -43.06 -49.28
N THR A 481 2.39 -42.65 -49.16
CA THR A 481 3.17 -42.77 -47.93
C THR A 481 4.06 -41.53 -47.75
N SER A 482 4.06 -40.93 -46.57
CA SER A 482 4.98 -39.85 -46.22
C SER A 482 5.35 -39.86 -44.74
N THR A 483 6.39 -39.10 -44.39
CA THR A 483 6.79 -38.84 -43.01
C THR A 483 6.80 -37.34 -42.75
N GLU A 484 6.09 -36.89 -41.72
CA GLU A 484 5.94 -35.46 -41.40
C GLU A 484 6.44 -35.17 -39.99
N GLN A 485 7.11 -34.03 -39.82
CA GLN A 485 7.49 -33.52 -38.51
C GLN A 485 6.29 -32.81 -37.89
N LEU A 486 5.73 -33.39 -36.82
CA LEU A 486 4.62 -32.81 -36.08
C LEU A 486 5.14 -31.96 -34.93
N GLN A 487 4.54 -30.79 -34.74
CA GLN A 487 4.64 -29.99 -33.52
C GLN A 487 3.61 -30.48 -32.50
N SER A 488 3.85 -30.20 -31.21
CA SER A 488 2.85 -30.44 -30.18
C SER A 488 1.56 -29.65 -30.48
N GLY A 489 0.41 -30.30 -30.43
CA GLY A 489 -0.89 -29.71 -30.77
C GLY A 489 -1.33 -30.02 -32.20
N VAL A 490 -2.02 -29.07 -32.84
CA VAL A 490 -2.70 -29.29 -34.12
C VAL A 490 -1.76 -29.02 -35.29
N ASN A 491 -1.62 -30.00 -36.18
CA ASN A 491 -0.83 -29.96 -37.41
C ASN A 491 -1.76 -30.17 -38.62
N THR A 492 -1.47 -29.52 -39.75
CA THR A 492 -2.21 -29.72 -41.00
C THR A 492 -1.25 -30.24 -42.05
N ILE A 493 -1.57 -31.40 -42.63
CA ILE A 493 -0.77 -32.06 -43.66
C ILE A 493 -1.57 -32.04 -44.96
N SER A 494 -1.01 -31.46 -46.00
CA SER A 494 -1.61 -31.44 -47.35
C SER A 494 -1.06 -32.58 -48.18
N ILE A 495 -1.94 -33.44 -48.70
CA ILE A 495 -1.58 -34.61 -49.48
C ILE A 495 -2.15 -34.43 -50.89
N ASN A 496 -1.27 -34.47 -51.89
CA ASN A 496 -1.68 -34.57 -53.29
C ASN A 496 -2.18 -35.99 -53.56
N THR A 497 -3.39 -36.09 -54.10
CA THR A 497 -4.11 -37.34 -54.33
C THR A 497 -4.47 -37.53 -55.80
N THR A 498 -3.88 -36.76 -56.71
CA THR A 498 -4.23 -36.73 -58.15
C THR A 498 -4.23 -38.12 -58.78
N ASP A 499 -3.24 -38.95 -58.45
CA ASP A 499 -3.03 -40.28 -59.04
C ASP A 499 -3.93 -41.39 -58.43
N MET A 500 -4.77 -41.05 -57.46
CA MET A 500 -5.67 -42.00 -56.82
C MET A 500 -6.99 -42.13 -57.61
N PRO A 501 -7.49 -43.35 -57.91
CA PRO A 501 -8.83 -43.52 -58.51
C PRO A 501 -9.97 -43.12 -57.56
N ASP A 502 -11.18 -42.90 -58.08
CA ASP A 502 -12.38 -42.69 -57.26
C ASP A 502 -12.66 -43.92 -56.39
N GLY A 503 -13.03 -43.71 -55.12
CA GLY A 503 -13.25 -44.82 -54.21
C GLY A 503 -13.16 -44.47 -52.72
N ILE A 504 -13.22 -45.51 -51.90
CA ILE A 504 -13.10 -45.42 -50.44
C ILE A 504 -11.65 -45.69 -50.04
N TYR A 505 -11.09 -44.79 -49.24
CA TYR A 505 -9.74 -44.88 -48.71
C TYR A 505 -9.71 -44.75 -47.19
N PHE A 506 -8.63 -45.20 -46.60
CA PHE A 506 -8.31 -45.05 -45.19
C PHE A 506 -7.00 -44.29 -45.04
N VAL A 507 -7.05 -43.12 -44.42
CA VAL A 507 -5.87 -42.38 -43.97
C VAL A 507 -5.44 -42.96 -42.63
N ARG A 508 -4.22 -43.47 -42.57
CA ARG A 508 -3.58 -43.95 -41.35
C ARG A 508 -2.46 -43.02 -40.95
N VAL A 509 -2.43 -42.61 -39.70
CA VAL A 509 -1.35 -41.79 -39.11
C VAL A 509 -0.78 -42.55 -37.92
N SER A 510 0.52 -42.80 -37.92
CA SER A 510 1.22 -43.52 -36.85
C SER A 510 2.36 -42.70 -36.28
N TYR A 511 2.40 -42.54 -34.97
CA TYR A 511 3.48 -41.88 -34.24
C TYR A 511 3.50 -42.36 -32.78
N ASN A 512 4.67 -42.35 -32.14
CA ASN A 512 4.85 -42.78 -30.74
C ASN A 512 4.27 -44.18 -30.41
N GLY A 513 4.25 -45.10 -31.38
CA GLY A 513 3.70 -46.46 -31.22
C GLY A 513 2.17 -46.55 -31.32
N GLU A 514 1.46 -45.44 -31.48
CA GLU A 514 0.01 -45.38 -31.66
C GLU A 514 -0.34 -45.27 -33.15
N THR A 515 -1.49 -45.81 -33.53
CA THR A 515 -2.01 -45.77 -34.91
C THR A 515 -3.45 -45.30 -34.93
N TYR A 516 -3.71 -44.25 -35.72
CA TYR A 516 -5.03 -43.67 -35.94
C TYR A 516 -5.44 -43.88 -37.38
N THR A 517 -6.72 -44.18 -37.64
CA THR A 517 -7.24 -44.42 -38.99
C THR A 517 -8.57 -43.69 -39.21
N GLN A 518 -8.72 -43.03 -40.36
CA GLN A 518 -9.92 -42.29 -40.75
C GLN A 518 -10.34 -42.69 -42.17
N LYS A 519 -11.62 -43.02 -42.36
CA LYS A 519 -12.21 -43.27 -43.69
C LYS A 519 -12.42 -41.94 -44.42
N VAL A 520 -12.04 -41.90 -45.68
CA VAL A 520 -12.25 -40.78 -46.62
C VAL A 520 -12.74 -41.29 -47.97
N ILE A 521 -13.40 -40.45 -48.74
CA ILE A 521 -14.02 -40.80 -50.03
C ILE A 521 -13.43 -39.89 -51.12
N LYS A 522 -12.89 -40.47 -52.19
CA LYS A 522 -12.49 -39.74 -53.40
C LYS A 522 -13.62 -39.75 -54.44
N LYS A 523 -13.82 -38.63 -55.14
CA LYS A 523 -14.82 -38.43 -56.20
C LYS A 523 -14.22 -37.84 -57.46
#